data_AF-A0A9N9I8Z1-F1
#
_entry.id   AF-A0A9N9I8Z1-F1
#
_cell.length_a   1.000
_cell.length_b   1.000
_cell.length_c   1.000
_cell.angle_alpha   90.00
_cell.angle_beta   90.00
_cell.angle_gamma   90.00
#
_symmetry.space_group_name_H-M   'P 1'
#
loop_
_entity.id
_entity.type
_entity.pdbx_description
1 polymer ?
#
loop_
_entity_poly.entity_id
_entity_poly.type
_entity_poly.pdbx_seq_one_letter_code
_entity_poly.pdbx_strand_id
1 'polypeptide(L)'
;TINLATDNVLMELNPRLIEYKPWFLLLFDDPKPDLQKEYAIKQGEPVVIKGKPYRFSRTEIYEIIDIAHSLNISEDFAATIHQHAKELKSKYNKPVAETAINLYYDEKTYMLLSLLTIFSKVYDAEVKEKVRDVFKTFIYGLFKSYENLNDDLLYGIKLMKSIETLRSQMLDLEGRYQQLISNRNSVITTEQFLYLNEGAILPSVDEKVILQRMASITTHRKYLAYIIWKMAFTYLFSTQEILNLCKMLENLDLNDNVYPYLIAALLAIINTSSEHFLNDLSAKEKLEDLMKDVDFINNFTDIISRGTWKVNAAKAASLIEWSIFIGDAIKKYSGLEGSLKVKSEHLTEMFHRAVTNDAFQFITHYLLSFQKTETESIYIENLPNVENIWHKTNNGEVSFC
;
A
#
# COMPACT_ATOMS: atom_id res chain seq x y z
N THR A 1 -19.05 18.50 -27.18
CA THR A 1 -17.63 18.05 -27.17
C THR A 1 -17.17 17.51 -25.82
N ILE A 2 -17.47 18.16 -24.68
CA ILE A 2 -17.09 17.67 -23.33
C ILE A 2 -17.82 16.37 -22.89
N ASN A 3 -19.02 16.07 -23.40
CA ASN A 3 -19.72 14.81 -23.10
C ASN A 3 -19.15 13.61 -23.87
N LEU A 4 -18.79 13.78 -25.14
CA LEU A 4 -18.18 12.71 -25.97
C LEU A 4 -16.82 12.26 -25.45
N ALA A 5 -16.00 13.18 -24.92
CA ALA A 5 -14.72 12.84 -24.32
C ALA A 5 -14.86 11.97 -23.06
N THR A 6 -15.92 12.19 -22.26
CA THR A 6 -16.16 11.41 -21.04
C THR A 6 -16.80 10.07 -21.34
N ASP A 7 -17.71 9.98 -22.31
CA ASP A 7 -18.29 8.70 -22.70
C ASP A 7 -17.21 7.78 -23.30
N ASN A 8 -16.24 8.32 -24.04
CA ASN A 8 -15.07 7.56 -24.51
C ASN A 8 -14.16 7.11 -23.36
N VAL A 9 -13.88 7.98 -22.37
CA VAL A 9 -13.09 7.59 -21.19
C VAL A 9 -13.79 6.48 -20.40
N LEU A 10 -15.11 6.54 -20.24
CA LEU A 10 -15.90 5.50 -19.55
C LEU A 10 -15.92 4.17 -20.32
N MET A 11 -16.00 4.24 -21.66
CA MET A 11 -15.94 3.06 -22.53
C MET A 11 -14.62 2.30 -22.43
N GLU A 12 -13.51 2.99 -22.19
CA GLU A 12 -12.19 2.36 -22.03
C GLU A 12 -11.87 2.00 -20.58
N LEU A 13 -12.30 2.81 -19.62
CA LEU A 13 -11.95 2.65 -18.21
C LEU A 13 -12.58 1.40 -17.57
N ASN A 14 -13.88 1.19 -17.77
CA ASN A 14 -14.59 0.11 -17.08
C ASN A 14 -14.10 -1.29 -17.50
N PRO A 15 -13.91 -1.60 -18.81
CA PRO A 15 -13.33 -2.89 -19.22
C PRO A 15 -11.94 -3.13 -18.64
N ARG A 16 -11.07 -2.11 -18.64
CA ARG A 16 -9.72 -2.20 -18.07
C ARG A 16 -9.74 -2.44 -16.56
N LEU A 17 -10.62 -1.76 -15.83
CA LEU A 17 -10.77 -2.02 -14.39
C LEU A 17 -11.20 -3.46 -14.11
N ILE A 18 -12.09 -4.03 -14.92
CA ILE A 18 -12.50 -5.43 -14.79
C ILE A 18 -11.32 -6.38 -15.11
N GLU A 19 -10.61 -6.13 -16.20
CA GLU A 19 -9.47 -6.92 -16.65
C GLU A 19 -8.35 -6.95 -15.61
N TYR A 20 -7.99 -5.78 -15.05
CA TYR A 20 -6.88 -5.66 -14.09
C TYR A 20 -7.29 -5.86 -12.62
N LYS A 21 -8.58 -6.10 -12.33
CA LYS A 21 -9.07 -6.37 -10.97
C LYS A 21 -8.26 -7.44 -10.21
N PRO A 22 -7.84 -8.58 -10.82
CA PRO A 22 -7.04 -9.59 -10.14
C PRO A 22 -5.72 -9.05 -9.57
N TRP A 23 -5.08 -8.10 -10.26
CA TRP A 23 -3.84 -7.49 -9.81
C TRP A 23 -4.06 -6.63 -8.55
N PHE A 24 -5.17 -5.89 -8.49
CA PHE A 24 -5.54 -5.13 -7.30
C PHE A 24 -5.97 -6.02 -6.13
N LEU A 25 -6.46 -7.24 -6.39
CA LEU A 25 -6.76 -8.22 -5.35
C LEU A 25 -5.48 -8.79 -4.73
N LEU A 26 -4.50 -9.14 -5.57
CA LEU A 26 -3.23 -9.72 -5.14
C LEU A 26 -2.29 -8.68 -4.52
N LEU A 27 -2.28 -7.44 -5.03
CA LEU A 27 -1.32 -6.38 -4.67
C LEU A 27 0.14 -6.85 -4.79
N PHE A 28 0.71 -7.32 -3.68
CA PHE A 28 2.09 -7.80 -3.54
C PHE A 28 2.16 -9.32 -3.32
N ASP A 29 1.05 -10.05 -3.47
CA ASP A 29 1.02 -11.52 -3.43
C ASP A 29 1.50 -12.10 -4.77
N ASP A 30 2.79 -11.90 -5.04
CA ASP A 30 3.41 -12.45 -6.23
C ASP A 30 3.52 -13.98 -6.14
N PRO A 31 3.49 -14.69 -7.30
CA PRO A 31 3.71 -16.13 -7.35
C PRO A 31 5.00 -16.51 -6.64
N LYS A 32 4.96 -17.54 -5.77
CA LYS A 32 6.12 -17.93 -4.96
C LYS A 32 7.13 -18.80 -5.72
N PRO A 33 8.42 -18.79 -5.32
CA PRO A 33 9.45 -19.66 -5.89
C PRO A 33 9.07 -21.14 -5.87
N ASP A 34 9.51 -21.88 -6.88
CA ASP A 34 9.30 -23.32 -7.00
C ASP A 34 10.62 -24.03 -7.35
N LEU A 35 11.16 -24.79 -6.39
CA LEU A 35 12.43 -25.50 -6.54
C LEU A 35 12.45 -26.47 -7.73
N GLN A 36 11.31 -27.05 -8.11
CA GLN A 36 11.24 -27.94 -9.27
C GLN A 36 11.41 -27.16 -10.56
N LYS A 37 10.80 -25.97 -10.65
CA LYS A 37 10.94 -25.07 -11.80
C LYS A 37 12.32 -24.46 -11.89
N GLU A 38 12.90 -24.07 -10.76
CA GLU A 38 14.30 -23.61 -10.72
C GLU A 38 15.23 -24.68 -11.30
N TYR A 39 15.08 -25.93 -10.87
CA TYR A 39 15.87 -27.04 -11.40
C TYR A 39 15.64 -27.25 -12.90
N ALA A 40 14.39 -27.25 -13.36
CA ALA A 40 14.04 -27.40 -14.77
C ALA A 40 14.68 -26.31 -15.66
N ILE A 41 14.60 -25.05 -15.23
CA ILE A 41 15.20 -23.92 -15.94
C ILE A 41 16.73 -24.03 -15.97
N LYS A 42 17.36 -24.45 -14.87
CA LYS A 42 18.81 -24.75 -14.81
C LYS A 42 19.23 -25.85 -15.79
N GLN A 43 18.36 -26.83 -16.07
CA GLN A 43 18.57 -27.87 -17.08
C GLN A 43 18.29 -27.41 -18.52
N GLY A 44 17.88 -26.17 -18.73
CA GLY A 44 17.59 -25.60 -20.04
C GLY A 44 16.21 -25.96 -20.60
N GLU A 45 15.28 -26.37 -19.72
CA GLU A 45 13.88 -26.52 -20.11
C GLU A 45 13.28 -25.16 -20.52
N PRO A 46 12.43 -25.13 -21.56
CA PRO A 46 11.83 -23.87 -22.01
C PRO A 46 10.79 -23.37 -21.02
N VAL A 47 10.81 -22.07 -20.75
CA VAL A 47 9.76 -21.39 -19.96
C VAL A 47 8.65 -20.93 -20.89
N VAL A 48 7.39 -21.16 -20.53
CA VAL A 48 6.25 -20.73 -21.33
C VAL A 48 5.82 -19.32 -20.92
N ILE A 49 6.08 -18.34 -21.79
CA ILE A 49 5.72 -16.92 -21.57
C ILE A 49 4.66 -16.54 -22.61
N LYS A 50 3.49 -16.06 -22.15
CA LYS A 50 2.34 -15.70 -23.02
C LYS A 50 1.99 -16.80 -24.05
N GLY A 51 2.03 -18.06 -23.60
CA GLY A 51 1.73 -19.23 -24.43
C GLY A 51 2.82 -19.65 -25.41
N LYS A 52 4.01 -19.03 -25.39
CA LYS A 52 5.14 -19.38 -26.26
C LYS A 52 6.32 -19.91 -25.44
N PRO A 53 6.98 -21.00 -25.88
CA PRO A 53 8.17 -21.52 -25.19
C PRO A 53 9.39 -20.65 -25.52
N TYR A 54 10.09 -20.19 -24.48
CA TYR A 54 11.34 -19.45 -24.57
C TYR A 54 12.49 -20.25 -23.97
N ARG A 55 13.62 -20.27 -24.67
CA ARG A 55 14.88 -20.81 -24.15
C ARG A 55 15.82 -19.65 -23.85
N PHE A 56 16.48 -19.73 -22.71
CA PHE A 56 17.42 -18.73 -22.25
C PHE A 56 18.85 -19.25 -22.37
N SER A 57 19.78 -18.35 -22.63
CA SER A 57 21.21 -18.65 -22.51
C SER A 57 21.58 -18.88 -21.05
N ARG A 58 22.76 -19.47 -20.83
CA ARG A 58 23.23 -19.83 -19.49
C ARG A 58 23.35 -18.63 -18.55
N THR A 59 23.86 -17.49 -19.06
CA THR A 59 23.95 -16.25 -18.29
C THR A 59 22.57 -15.70 -17.95
N GLU A 60 21.63 -15.72 -18.89
CA GLU A 60 20.25 -15.26 -18.65
C GLU A 60 19.53 -16.13 -17.62
N ILE A 61 19.78 -17.45 -17.61
CA ILE A 61 19.25 -18.35 -16.57
C ILE A 61 19.73 -17.91 -15.18
N TYR A 62 21.02 -17.58 -15.03
CA TYR A 62 21.56 -17.10 -13.76
C TYR A 62 20.96 -15.77 -13.32
N GLU A 63 20.77 -14.84 -14.25
CA GLU A 63 20.07 -13.58 -13.99
C GLU A 63 18.62 -13.81 -13.54
N ILE A 64 17.89 -14.72 -14.20
CA ILE A 64 16.51 -15.06 -13.86
C ILE A 64 16.41 -15.65 -12.45
N ILE A 65 17.31 -16.57 -12.09
CA ILE A 65 17.35 -17.18 -10.76
C ILE A 65 17.67 -16.12 -9.69
N ASP A 66 18.64 -15.24 -9.94
CA ASP A 66 18.97 -14.16 -9.01
C ASP A 66 17.81 -13.18 -8.83
N ILE A 67 17.08 -12.86 -9.90
CA ILE A 67 15.84 -12.05 -9.81
C ILE A 67 14.78 -12.77 -8.98
N ALA A 68 14.52 -14.06 -9.25
CA ALA A 68 13.53 -14.87 -8.55
C ALA A 68 13.82 -14.92 -7.04
N HIS A 69 15.05 -15.25 -6.67
CA HIS A 69 15.49 -15.29 -5.27
C HIS A 69 15.47 -13.90 -4.62
N SER A 70 15.94 -12.87 -5.32
CA SER A 70 16.05 -11.54 -4.75
C SER A 70 14.71 -10.86 -4.51
N LEU A 71 13.70 -11.12 -5.35
CA LEU A 71 12.34 -10.60 -5.22
C LEU A 71 11.40 -11.58 -4.49
N ASN A 72 11.86 -12.80 -4.20
CA ASN A 72 11.04 -13.90 -3.66
C ASN A 72 9.79 -14.18 -4.51
N ILE A 73 10.02 -14.35 -5.82
CA ILE A 73 8.99 -14.63 -6.83
C ILE A 73 9.30 -15.92 -7.60
N SER A 74 8.31 -16.46 -8.30
CA SER A 74 8.50 -17.65 -9.14
C SER A 74 9.45 -17.39 -10.30
N GLU A 75 10.17 -18.43 -10.71
CA GLU A 75 11.14 -18.38 -11.78
C GLU A 75 10.48 -18.09 -13.13
N ASP A 76 9.24 -18.57 -13.35
CA ASP A 76 8.44 -18.23 -14.54
C ASP A 76 8.12 -16.74 -14.60
N PHE A 77 7.78 -16.15 -13.44
CA PHE A 77 7.48 -14.72 -13.35
C PHE A 77 8.75 -13.89 -13.53
N ALA A 78 9.85 -14.29 -12.90
CA ALA A 78 11.17 -13.68 -13.10
C ALA A 78 11.61 -13.75 -14.58
N ALA A 79 11.42 -14.89 -15.25
CA ALA A 79 11.71 -15.06 -16.68
C ALA A 79 10.85 -14.16 -17.56
N THR A 80 9.57 -13.97 -17.20
CA THR A 80 8.65 -13.07 -17.90
C THR A 80 9.12 -11.62 -17.80
N ILE A 81 9.47 -11.16 -16.59
CA ILE A 81 9.96 -9.79 -16.36
C ILE A 81 11.33 -9.60 -17.03
N HIS A 82 12.22 -10.60 -16.96
CA HIS A 82 13.53 -10.57 -17.63
C HIS A 82 13.39 -10.42 -19.14
N GLN A 83 12.51 -11.20 -19.76
CA GLN A 83 12.25 -11.12 -21.19
C GLN A 83 11.69 -9.75 -21.59
N HIS A 84 10.78 -9.18 -20.80
CA HIS A 84 10.28 -7.82 -21.03
C HIS A 84 11.38 -6.76 -20.86
N ALA A 85 12.26 -6.93 -19.86
CA ALA A 85 13.40 -6.06 -19.62
C ALA A 85 14.37 -6.04 -20.81
N LYS A 86 14.53 -7.14 -21.56
CA LYS A 86 15.37 -7.14 -22.78
C LYS A 86 14.87 -6.18 -23.83
N GLU A 87 13.55 -6.05 -23.97
CA GLU A 87 12.91 -5.17 -24.94
C GLU A 87 13.07 -3.69 -24.54
N LEU A 88 13.16 -3.41 -23.23
CA LEU A 88 13.20 -2.07 -22.67
C LEU A 88 14.56 -1.59 -22.16
N LYS A 89 15.59 -2.45 -22.13
CA LYS A 89 16.92 -2.11 -21.57
C LYS A 89 17.55 -0.85 -22.17
N SER A 90 17.30 -0.57 -23.45
CA SER A 90 17.81 0.62 -24.15
C SER A 90 17.20 1.90 -23.60
N LYS A 91 15.92 1.88 -23.21
CA LYS A 91 15.22 3.01 -22.58
C LYS A 91 15.77 3.33 -21.20
N TYR A 92 16.11 2.29 -20.42
CA TYR A 92 16.62 2.44 -19.05
C TYR A 92 18.14 2.66 -19.00
N ASN A 93 18.86 2.42 -20.10
CA ASN A 93 20.32 2.47 -20.17
C ASN A 93 21.00 1.66 -19.03
N LYS A 94 20.43 0.49 -18.74
CA LYS A 94 20.88 -0.43 -17.70
C LYS A 94 20.93 -1.87 -18.24
N PRO A 95 21.69 -2.77 -17.59
CA PRO A 95 21.61 -4.19 -17.86
C PRO A 95 20.19 -4.76 -17.76
N VAL A 96 19.97 -5.91 -18.39
CA VAL A 96 18.64 -6.55 -18.44
C VAL A 96 18.16 -6.92 -17.04
N ALA A 97 19.01 -7.57 -16.23
CA ALA A 97 18.65 -7.99 -14.90
C ALA A 97 18.28 -6.80 -13.98
N GLU A 98 19.06 -5.72 -14.02
CA GLU A 98 18.75 -4.50 -13.27
C GLU A 98 17.48 -3.80 -13.78
N THR A 99 17.28 -3.79 -15.11
CA THR A 99 16.06 -3.26 -15.74
C THR A 99 14.84 -4.05 -15.30
N ALA A 100 14.95 -5.37 -15.15
CA ALA A 100 13.88 -6.24 -14.67
C ALA A 100 13.45 -5.89 -13.24
N ILE A 101 14.42 -5.67 -12.33
CA ILE A 101 14.13 -5.20 -10.97
C ILE A 101 13.41 -3.84 -11.00
N ASN A 102 13.87 -2.90 -11.82
CA ASN A 102 13.24 -1.59 -11.92
C ASN A 102 11.80 -1.68 -12.42
N LEU A 103 11.57 -2.44 -13.50
CA LEU A 103 10.25 -2.65 -14.06
C LEU A 103 9.30 -3.27 -13.03
N TYR A 104 9.76 -4.26 -12.26
CA TYR A 104 8.95 -4.85 -11.19
C TYR A 104 8.44 -3.79 -10.19
N TYR A 105 9.32 -2.92 -9.68
CA TYR A 105 8.90 -1.88 -8.74
C TYR A 105 8.13 -0.72 -9.41
N ASP A 106 8.43 -0.38 -10.66
CA ASP A 106 7.69 0.63 -11.44
C ASP A 106 6.24 0.18 -11.65
N GLU A 107 6.00 -1.06 -12.06
CA GLU A 107 4.65 -1.62 -12.25
C GLU A 107 3.84 -1.60 -10.96
N LYS A 108 4.45 -1.98 -9.82
CA LYS A 108 3.78 -1.87 -8.50
C LYS A 108 3.48 -0.41 -8.15
N THR A 109 4.34 0.53 -8.54
CA THR A 109 4.11 1.97 -8.37
C THR A 109 2.88 2.42 -9.14
N TYR A 110 2.79 2.07 -10.43
CA TYR A 110 1.64 2.43 -11.27
C TYR A 110 0.34 1.81 -10.77
N MET A 111 0.38 0.56 -10.30
CA MET A 111 -0.76 -0.10 -9.67
C MET A 111 -1.23 0.67 -8.42
N LEU A 112 -0.32 1.01 -7.51
CA LEU A 112 -0.67 1.76 -6.29
C LEU A 112 -1.20 3.17 -6.59
N LEU A 113 -0.59 3.88 -7.55
CA LEU A 113 -1.06 5.19 -7.99
C LEU A 113 -2.46 5.12 -8.61
N SER A 114 -2.73 4.07 -9.40
CA SER A 114 -4.05 3.83 -9.97
C SER A 114 -5.08 3.60 -8.87
N LEU A 115 -4.75 2.75 -7.89
CA LEU A 115 -5.62 2.48 -6.75
C LEU A 115 -5.88 3.74 -5.92
N LEU A 116 -4.82 4.50 -5.60
CA LEU A 116 -4.92 5.77 -4.90
C LEU A 116 -5.78 6.79 -5.65
N THR A 117 -5.65 6.86 -6.97
CA THR A 117 -6.48 7.73 -7.81
C THR A 117 -7.94 7.34 -7.72
N ILE A 118 -8.25 6.05 -7.81
CA ILE A 118 -9.62 5.54 -7.67
C ILE A 118 -10.22 5.94 -6.32
N PHE A 119 -9.52 5.68 -5.21
CA PHE A 119 -9.98 6.06 -3.86
C PHE A 119 -10.06 7.57 -3.65
N SER A 120 -9.19 8.36 -4.29
CA SER A 120 -9.20 9.82 -4.15
C SER A 120 -10.34 10.47 -4.94
N LYS A 121 -10.71 9.89 -6.08
CA LYS A 121 -11.66 10.49 -7.02
C LYS A 121 -13.10 10.00 -6.86
N VAL A 122 -13.32 8.92 -6.12
CA VAL A 122 -14.66 8.32 -5.95
C VAL A 122 -15.66 9.21 -5.20
N TYR A 123 -15.18 10.15 -4.36
CA TYR A 123 -16.01 11.14 -3.65
C TYR A 123 -15.66 12.59 -4.00
N ASP A 124 -14.86 12.79 -5.06
CA ASP A 124 -14.49 14.12 -5.51
C ASP A 124 -15.64 14.77 -6.29
N ALA A 125 -16.15 15.89 -5.77
CA ALA A 125 -17.27 16.61 -6.37
C ALA A 125 -16.97 17.12 -7.78
N GLU A 126 -15.69 17.36 -8.11
CA GLU A 126 -15.24 17.83 -9.42
C GLU A 126 -15.26 16.73 -10.50
N VAL A 127 -15.27 15.47 -10.08
CA VAL A 127 -15.33 14.32 -11.00
C VAL A 127 -16.77 14.08 -11.44
N LYS A 128 -16.99 13.68 -12.70
CA LYS A 128 -18.34 13.40 -13.19
C LYS A 128 -18.96 12.21 -12.45
N GLU A 129 -20.26 12.32 -12.13
CA GLU A 129 -21.00 11.32 -11.35
C GLU A 129 -20.86 9.89 -11.89
N LYS A 130 -21.04 9.70 -13.21
CA LYS A 130 -20.87 8.39 -13.85
C LYS A 130 -19.48 7.77 -13.63
N VAL A 131 -18.43 8.58 -13.59
CA VAL A 131 -17.05 8.11 -13.33
C VAL A 131 -16.91 7.71 -11.86
N ARG A 132 -17.48 8.50 -10.95
CA ARG A 132 -17.53 8.14 -9.52
C ARG A 132 -18.28 6.83 -9.31
N ASP A 133 -19.39 6.61 -10.00
CA ASP A 133 -20.17 5.37 -9.87
C ASP A 133 -19.36 4.15 -10.32
N VAL A 134 -18.63 4.26 -11.44
CA VAL A 134 -17.70 3.20 -11.88
C VAL A 134 -16.64 2.91 -10.81
N PHE A 135 -16.04 3.95 -10.21
CA PHE A 135 -15.09 3.77 -9.11
C PHE A 135 -15.72 3.15 -7.86
N LYS A 136 -16.93 3.56 -7.47
CA LYS A 136 -17.68 2.95 -6.35
C LYS A 136 -17.91 1.48 -6.62
N THR A 137 -18.46 1.13 -7.79
CA THR A 137 -18.70 -0.26 -8.19
C THR A 137 -17.41 -1.08 -8.19
N PHE A 138 -16.31 -0.51 -8.67
CA PHE A 138 -15.02 -1.18 -8.65
C PHE A 138 -14.52 -1.44 -7.23
N ILE A 139 -14.54 -0.44 -6.33
CA ILE A 139 -14.12 -0.57 -4.93
C ILE A 139 -14.97 -1.62 -4.20
N TYR A 140 -16.30 -1.52 -4.28
CA TYR A 140 -17.21 -2.50 -3.66
C TYR A 140 -16.98 -3.91 -4.22
N GLY A 141 -16.80 -4.02 -5.54
CA GLY A 141 -16.46 -5.27 -6.19
C GLY A 141 -15.11 -5.82 -5.72
N LEU A 142 -14.11 -4.97 -5.51
CA LEU A 142 -12.79 -5.34 -5.03
C LEU A 142 -12.85 -5.92 -3.63
N PHE A 143 -13.51 -5.24 -2.69
CA PHE A 143 -13.63 -5.69 -1.30
C PHE A 143 -14.37 -7.02 -1.21
N LYS A 144 -15.55 -7.10 -1.84
CA LYS A 144 -16.35 -8.32 -1.85
C LYS A 144 -15.61 -9.51 -2.49
N SER A 145 -14.89 -9.27 -3.58
CA SER A 145 -14.09 -10.33 -4.20
C SER A 145 -12.93 -10.78 -3.31
N TYR A 146 -12.30 -9.85 -2.57
CA TYR A 146 -11.22 -10.20 -1.66
C TYR A 146 -11.72 -11.04 -0.49
N GLU A 147 -12.82 -10.62 0.17
CA GLU A 147 -13.46 -11.34 1.27
C GLU A 147 -13.85 -12.77 0.86
N ASN A 148 -14.52 -12.91 -0.30
CA ASN A 148 -14.93 -14.22 -0.81
C ASN A 148 -13.76 -15.18 -1.11
N LEU A 149 -12.60 -14.64 -1.50
CA LEU A 149 -11.43 -15.46 -1.88
C LEU A 149 -10.55 -15.83 -0.68
N ASN A 150 -10.69 -15.14 0.44
CA ASN A 150 -9.77 -15.22 1.57
C ASN A 150 -10.49 -15.49 2.90
N ASP A 151 -11.55 -16.31 2.87
CA ASP A 151 -12.30 -16.74 4.06
C ASP A 151 -12.72 -15.55 4.97
N ASP A 152 -13.38 -14.55 4.37
CA ASP A 152 -13.86 -13.33 5.03
C ASP A 152 -12.75 -12.41 5.58
N LEU A 153 -11.50 -12.56 5.11
CA LEU A 153 -10.46 -11.56 5.37
C LEU A 153 -10.77 -10.23 4.68
N LEU A 154 -10.52 -9.14 5.40
CA LEU A 154 -10.89 -7.79 4.99
C LEU A 154 -9.75 -7.09 4.22
N TYR A 155 -10.10 -6.32 3.20
CA TYR A 155 -9.12 -5.71 2.30
C TYR A 155 -8.25 -4.64 2.99
N GLY A 156 -8.77 -3.88 3.95
CA GLY A 156 -7.97 -2.95 4.76
C GLY A 156 -6.91 -3.67 5.59
N ILE A 157 -7.21 -4.86 6.12
CA ILE A 157 -6.20 -5.72 6.78
C ILE A 157 -5.15 -6.19 5.79
N LYS A 158 -5.52 -6.50 4.54
CA LYS A 158 -4.56 -6.83 3.48
C LYS A 158 -3.59 -5.68 3.20
N LEU A 159 -4.09 -4.44 3.12
CA LEU A 159 -3.24 -3.26 2.93
C LEU A 159 -2.25 -3.08 4.11
N MET A 160 -2.73 -3.20 5.35
CA MET A 160 -1.89 -3.13 6.55
C MET A 160 -0.80 -4.21 6.57
N LYS A 161 -1.17 -5.47 6.30
CA LYS A 161 -0.19 -6.58 6.20
C LYS A 161 0.83 -6.36 5.08
N SER A 162 0.43 -5.74 3.99
CA SER A 162 1.35 -5.41 2.88
C SER A 162 2.39 -4.37 3.32
N ILE A 163 1.99 -3.36 4.11
CA ILE A 163 2.92 -2.38 4.70
C ILE A 163 3.95 -3.07 5.62
N GLU A 164 3.52 -4.02 6.44
CA GLU A 164 4.39 -4.78 7.35
C GLU A 164 5.33 -5.73 6.60
N THR A 165 4.84 -6.37 5.54
CA THR A 165 5.63 -7.25 4.67
C THR A 165 6.74 -6.47 3.98
N LEU A 166 6.39 -5.31 3.41
CA LEU A 166 7.35 -4.39 2.80
C LEU A 166 8.36 -3.86 3.82
N ARG A 167 7.95 -3.60 5.08
CA ARG A 167 8.89 -3.22 6.16
C ARG A 167 9.91 -4.33 6.41
N SER A 168 9.46 -5.57 6.49
CA SER A 168 10.34 -6.72 6.70
C SER A 168 11.34 -6.89 5.56
N GLN A 169 10.88 -6.74 4.31
CA GLN A 169 11.75 -6.77 3.13
C GLN A 169 12.78 -5.63 3.13
N MET A 170 12.38 -4.42 3.55
CA MET A 170 13.29 -3.29 3.66
C MET A 170 14.41 -3.54 4.67
N LEU A 171 14.07 -4.12 5.84
CA LEU A 171 15.04 -4.46 6.87
C LEU A 171 16.03 -5.55 6.43
N ASP A 172 15.55 -6.54 5.66
CA ASP A 172 16.43 -7.56 5.05
C ASP A 172 17.42 -6.94 4.05
N LEU A 173 16.94 -6.05 3.18
CA LEU A 173 17.79 -5.31 2.24
C LEU A 173 18.80 -4.39 2.93
N GLU A 174 18.39 -3.72 4.02
CA GLU A 174 19.29 -2.90 4.82
C GLU A 174 20.38 -3.76 5.45
N GLY A 175 20.03 -4.90 6.05
CA GLY A 175 21.00 -5.86 6.58
C GLY A 175 21.98 -6.34 5.52
N ARG A 176 21.49 -6.66 4.32
CA ARG A 176 22.33 -7.07 3.18
C ARG A 176 23.25 -5.96 2.70
N TYR A 177 22.75 -4.73 2.60
CA TYR A 177 23.55 -3.56 2.24
C TYR A 177 24.68 -3.32 3.25
N GLN A 178 24.40 -3.38 4.56
CA GLN A 178 25.40 -3.23 5.61
C GLN A 178 26.49 -4.31 5.54
N GLN A 179 26.11 -5.55 5.18
CA GLN A 179 27.08 -6.62 4.99
C GLN A 179 27.95 -6.40 3.74
N LEU A 180 27.39 -5.90 2.64
CA LEU A 180 28.13 -5.61 1.41
C LEU A 180 29.22 -4.55 1.62
N ILE A 181 28.88 -3.45 2.31
CA ILE A 181 29.84 -2.37 2.58
C ILE A 181 30.93 -2.78 3.57
N SER A 182 30.61 -3.70 4.50
CA SER A 182 31.54 -4.14 5.55
C SER A 182 32.47 -5.25 5.07
N ASN A 183 31.94 -6.23 4.33
CA ASN A 183 32.71 -7.34 3.77
C ASN A 183 31.95 -7.99 2.60
N ARG A 184 32.22 -7.52 1.37
CA ARG A 184 31.58 -8.04 0.16
C ARG A 184 31.71 -9.57 -0.01
N ASN A 185 32.81 -10.15 0.45
CA ASN A 185 33.07 -11.60 0.28
C ASN A 185 32.20 -12.48 1.17
N SER A 186 31.56 -11.95 2.23
CA SER A 186 30.63 -12.73 3.06
C SER A 186 29.21 -12.80 2.50
N VAL A 187 28.86 -11.93 1.53
CA VAL A 187 27.50 -11.84 0.99
C VAL A 187 27.33 -12.66 -0.29
N ILE A 188 28.40 -12.81 -1.08
CA ILE A 188 28.37 -13.53 -2.35
C ILE A 188 28.52 -15.03 -2.06
N THR A 189 27.49 -15.81 -2.42
CA THR A 189 27.59 -17.28 -2.32
C THR A 189 28.56 -17.84 -3.37
N THR A 190 29.08 -19.04 -3.15
CA THR A 190 29.93 -19.73 -4.15
C THR A 190 29.22 -19.84 -5.49
N GLU A 191 27.90 -20.08 -5.48
CA GLU A 191 27.07 -20.15 -6.69
C GLU A 191 27.02 -18.79 -7.41
N GLN A 192 26.74 -17.70 -6.69
CA GLN A 192 26.73 -16.35 -7.26
C GLN A 192 28.11 -15.92 -7.78
N PHE A 193 29.20 -16.34 -7.12
CA PHE A 193 30.55 -16.09 -7.61
C PHE A 193 30.81 -16.78 -8.97
N LEU A 194 30.32 -18.02 -9.14
CA LEU A 194 30.39 -18.71 -10.43
C LEU A 194 29.58 -17.98 -11.51
N TYR A 195 28.37 -17.51 -11.16
CA TYR A 195 27.51 -16.77 -12.10
C TYR A 195 28.17 -15.48 -12.59
N LEU A 196 28.79 -14.72 -11.68
CA LEU A 196 29.55 -13.51 -12.02
C LEU A 196 30.74 -13.81 -12.94
N ASN A 197 31.48 -14.91 -12.70
CA ASN A 197 32.60 -15.30 -13.54
C ASN A 197 32.17 -15.73 -14.96
N GLU A 198 30.94 -16.22 -15.11
CA GLU A 198 30.34 -16.49 -16.42
C GLU A 198 29.74 -15.24 -17.09
N GLY A 199 29.84 -14.07 -16.46
CA GLY A 199 29.42 -12.79 -17.01
C GLY A 199 27.95 -12.43 -16.73
N ALA A 200 27.27 -13.15 -15.84
CA ALA A 200 25.92 -12.79 -15.41
C ALA A 200 25.93 -11.52 -14.55
N ILE A 201 24.87 -10.71 -14.65
CA ILE A 201 24.69 -9.53 -13.83
C ILE A 201 23.70 -9.88 -12.72
N LEU A 202 24.12 -9.71 -11.46
CA LEU A 202 23.36 -10.13 -10.29
C LEU A 202 22.86 -8.92 -9.50
N PRO A 203 21.60 -8.45 -9.73
CA PRO A 203 21.02 -7.32 -9.02
C PRO A 203 21.05 -7.47 -7.50
N SER A 204 21.06 -8.71 -7.00
CA SER A 204 21.03 -8.99 -5.57
C SER A 204 22.32 -8.58 -4.85
N VAL A 205 23.45 -8.41 -5.55
CA VAL A 205 24.75 -8.02 -4.96
C VAL A 205 25.24 -6.65 -5.46
N ASP A 206 24.38 -5.93 -6.19
CA ASP A 206 24.65 -4.56 -6.62
C ASP A 206 24.09 -3.56 -5.60
N GLU A 207 24.99 -2.77 -4.99
CA GLU A 207 24.65 -1.77 -3.97
C GLU A 207 23.65 -0.74 -4.48
N LYS A 208 23.79 -0.26 -5.73
CA LYS A 208 22.89 0.75 -6.29
C LYS A 208 21.50 0.18 -6.49
N VAL A 209 21.41 -1.07 -6.96
CA VAL A 209 20.12 -1.74 -7.11
C VAL A 209 19.48 -1.94 -5.76
N ILE A 210 20.20 -2.40 -4.74
CA ILE A 210 19.66 -2.57 -3.38
C ILE A 210 19.11 -1.24 -2.84
N LEU A 211 19.89 -0.16 -2.93
CA LEU A 211 19.44 1.17 -2.49
C LEU A 211 18.20 1.64 -3.26
N GLN A 212 18.15 1.41 -4.57
CA GLN A 212 16.98 1.75 -5.38
C GLN A 212 15.74 0.94 -4.95
N ARG A 213 15.90 -0.35 -4.65
CA ARG A 213 14.81 -1.19 -4.13
C ARG A 213 14.30 -0.70 -2.79
N MET A 214 15.20 -0.33 -1.87
CA MET A 214 14.82 0.25 -0.58
C MET A 214 14.02 1.54 -0.76
N ALA A 215 14.41 2.40 -1.70
CA ALA A 215 13.67 3.62 -2.04
C ALA A 215 12.28 3.29 -2.62
N SER A 216 12.17 2.36 -3.57
CA SER A 216 10.87 1.93 -4.12
C SER A 216 9.95 1.35 -3.04
N ILE A 217 10.47 0.47 -2.17
CA ILE A 217 9.71 -0.10 -1.06
C ILE A 217 9.22 1.00 -0.09
N THR A 218 10.09 1.96 0.24
CA THR A 218 9.75 3.13 1.06
C THR A 218 8.56 3.88 0.45
N THR A 219 8.61 4.16 -0.85
CA THR A 219 7.52 4.83 -1.59
C THR A 219 6.24 3.99 -1.63
N HIS A 220 6.34 2.68 -1.87
CA HIS A 220 5.16 1.78 -1.88
C HIS A 220 4.46 1.72 -0.52
N ARG A 221 5.23 1.68 0.58
CA ARG A 221 4.69 1.72 1.94
C ARG A 221 3.92 3.02 2.17
N LYS A 222 4.44 4.17 1.75
CA LYS A 222 3.75 5.46 1.82
C LYS A 222 2.46 5.47 1.02
N TYR A 223 2.46 5.00 -0.24
CA TYR A 223 1.25 4.94 -1.06
C TYR A 223 0.16 4.04 -0.45
N LEU A 224 0.53 2.87 0.09
CA LEU A 224 -0.42 2.02 0.81
C LEU A 224 -1.01 2.71 2.04
N ALA A 225 -0.17 3.39 2.83
CA ALA A 225 -0.62 4.13 4.00
C ALA A 225 -1.53 5.31 3.61
N TYR A 226 -1.28 5.94 2.45
CA TYR A 226 -2.11 7.01 1.92
C TYR A 226 -3.46 6.49 1.40
N ILE A 227 -3.49 5.32 0.77
CA ILE A 227 -4.74 4.62 0.41
C ILE A 227 -5.55 4.29 1.67
N ILE A 228 -4.91 3.79 2.73
CA ILE A 228 -5.55 3.57 4.04
C ILE A 228 -6.15 4.87 4.57
N TRP A 229 -5.42 5.99 4.51
CA TRP A 229 -5.97 7.28 4.90
C TRP A 229 -7.18 7.69 4.06
N LYS A 230 -7.16 7.49 2.74
CA LYS A 230 -8.33 7.76 1.88
C LYS A 230 -9.53 6.87 2.23
N MET A 231 -9.30 5.59 2.50
CA MET A 231 -10.34 4.67 2.95
C MET A 231 -10.93 5.09 4.31
N ALA A 232 -10.07 5.53 5.23
CA ALA A 232 -10.46 6.03 6.55
C ALA A 232 -11.34 7.28 6.44
N PHE A 233 -10.89 8.26 5.66
CA PHE A 233 -11.59 9.50 5.40
C PHE A 233 -12.97 9.31 4.74
N THR A 234 -13.17 8.18 4.06
CA THR A 234 -14.42 7.83 3.36
C THR A 234 -15.24 6.77 4.08
N TYR A 235 -14.89 6.47 5.35
CA TYR A 235 -15.56 5.49 6.20
C TYR A 235 -15.74 4.12 5.50
N LEU A 236 -14.73 3.70 4.74
CA LEU A 236 -14.73 2.39 4.09
C LEU A 236 -14.24 1.26 5.01
N PHE A 237 -13.74 1.61 6.19
CA PHE A 237 -13.32 0.67 7.22
C PHE A 237 -14.51 0.06 7.98
N SER A 238 -14.40 -1.23 8.27
CA SER A 238 -15.19 -1.95 9.27
C SER A 238 -14.61 -1.81 10.68
N THR A 239 -15.40 -2.11 11.70
CA THR A 239 -14.99 -2.17 13.11
C THR A 239 -13.68 -2.94 13.32
N GLN A 240 -13.55 -4.12 12.71
CA GLN A 240 -12.36 -4.96 12.87
C GLN A 240 -11.09 -4.32 12.29
N GLU A 241 -11.21 -3.66 11.13
CA GLU A 241 -10.08 -3.00 10.49
C GLU A 241 -9.64 -1.76 11.28
N ILE A 242 -10.57 -1.01 11.87
CA ILE A 242 -10.26 0.14 12.75
C ILE A 242 -9.48 -0.33 13.98
N LEU A 243 -9.92 -1.41 14.62
CA LEU A 243 -9.23 -1.99 15.77
C LEU A 243 -7.83 -2.50 15.39
N ASN A 244 -7.68 -3.09 14.19
CA ASN A 244 -6.39 -3.55 13.69
C ASN A 244 -5.43 -2.37 13.41
N LEU A 245 -5.93 -1.28 12.81
CA LEU A 245 -5.16 -0.06 12.59
C LEU A 245 -4.67 0.54 13.91
N CYS A 246 -5.53 0.57 14.93
CA CYS A 246 -5.18 1.05 16.26
C CYS A 246 -4.06 0.19 16.90
N LYS A 247 -4.15 -1.14 16.81
CA LYS A 247 -3.10 -2.06 17.29
C LYS A 247 -1.79 -1.97 16.48
N MET A 248 -1.87 -1.69 15.18
CA MET A 248 -0.70 -1.46 14.36
C MET A 248 0.04 -0.20 14.86
N LEU A 249 -0.69 0.91 15.08
CA LEU A 249 -0.13 2.17 15.58
C LEU A 249 0.50 2.05 16.98
N GLU A 250 -0.06 1.21 17.85
CA GLU A 250 0.51 0.92 19.18
C GLU A 250 1.97 0.42 19.08
N ASN A 251 2.28 -0.36 18.04
CA ASN A 251 3.57 -1.03 17.85
C ASN A 251 4.55 -0.28 16.94
N LEU A 252 4.11 0.80 16.29
CA LEU A 252 4.95 1.62 15.42
C LEU A 252 5.65 2.75 16.19
N ASP A 253 6.82 3.16 15.73
CA ASP A 253 7.56 4.31 16.24
C ASP A 253 7.59 5.45 15.20
N LEU A 254 8.05 6.63 15.61
CA LEU A 254 8.09 7.83 14.78
C LEU A 254 9.13 7.79 13.65
N ASN A 255 10.06 6.83 13.66
CA ASN A 255 11.01 6.68 12.55
C ASN A 255 10.37 5.94 11.36
N ASP A 256 9.23 5.28 11.57
CA ASP A 256 8.52 4.63 10.48
C ASP A 256 7.80 5.68 9.61
N ASN A 257 8.19 5.74 8.33
CA ASN A 257 7.70 6.72 7.37
C ASN A 257 6.19 6.66 7.09
N VAL A 258 5.50 5.57 7.45
CA VAL A 258 4.04 5.46 7.32
C VAL A 258 3.28 6.00 8.52
N TYR A 259 3.95 6.19 9.67
CA TYR A 259 3.32 6.61 10.92
C TYR A 259 2.37 7.81 10.77
N PRO A 260 2.80 8.94 10.15
CA PRO A 260 1.94 10.13 10.08
C PRO A 260 0.66 9.91 9.27
N TYR A 261 0.69 9.08 8.22
CA TYR A 261 -0.50 8.74 7.44
C TYR A 261 -1.47 7.86 8.23
N LEU A 262 -0.95 6.85 8.94
CA LEU A 262 -1.76 5.90 9.68
C LEU A 262 -2.44 6.55 10.90
N ILE A 263 -1.73 7.41 11.64
CA ILE A 263 -2.34 8.14 12.76
C ILE A 263 -3.38 9.16 12.26
N ALA A 264 -3.11 9.83 11.13
CA ALA A 264 -4.11 10.69 10.50
C ALA A 264 -5.35 9.90 10.03
N ALA A 265 -5.16 8.67 9.55
CA ALA A 265 -6.26 7.77 9.17
C ALA A 265 -7.11 7.41 10.39
N LEU A 266 -6.46 7.04 11.51
CA LEU A 266 -7.18 6.71 12.74
C LEU A 266 -7.99 7.90 13.26
N LEU A 267 -7.37 9.08 13.33
CA LEU A 267 -8.04 10.30 13.77
C LEU A 267 -9.22 10.66 12.85
N ALA A 268 -9.07 10.50 11.53
CA ALA A 268 -10.16 10.76 10.58
C ALA A 268 -11.36 9.83 10.77
N ILE A 269 -11.13 8.54 11.06
CA ILE A 269 -12.20 7.56 11.30
C ILE A 269 -13.05 7.92 12.51
N ILE A 270 -12.42 8.37 13.61
CA ILE A 270 -13.11 8.67 14.88
C ILE A 270 -13.52 10.13 15.02
N ASN A 271 -13.34 10.94 13.97
CA ASN A 271 -13.75 12.34 13.97
C ASN A 271 -15.27 12.46 13.71
N THR A 272 -16.00 13.04 14.65
CA THR A 272 -17.45 13.26 14.57
C THR A 272 -17.84 14.62 13.94
N SER A 273 -16.87 15.52 13.77
CA SER A 273 -17.05 16.91 13.29
C SER A 273 -16.84 17.10 11.78
N SER A 274 -16.49 16.03 11.07
CA SER A 274 -15.92 16.12 9.72
C SER A 274 -16.91 16.67 8.67
N GLU A 275 -16.59 17.82 8.09
CA GLU A 275 -17.30 18.42 6.95
C GLU A 275 -17.33 17.51 5.70
N HIS A 276 -16.48 16.47 5.69
CA HIS A 276 -16.19 15.65 4.52
C HIS A 276 -17.28 14.62 4.18
N PHE A 277 -18.25 14.36 5.06
CA PHE A 277 -19.44 13.54 4.77
C PHE A 277 -20.74 14.34 4.64
N LEU A 278 -20.69 15.69 4.63
CA LEU A 278 -21.90 16.52 4.41
C LEU A 278 -22.65 16.17 3.13
N ASN A 279 -21.94 15.60 2.14
CA ASN A 279 -22.48 15.20 0.84
C ASN A 279 -22.45 13.68 0.59
N ASP A 280 -22.04 12.86 1.57
CA ASP A 280 -22.02 11.39 1.45
C ASP A 280 -22.84 10.73 2.56
N LEU A 281 -24.11 10.45 2.24
CA LEU A 281 -25.04 9.78 3.15
C LEU A 281 -24.52 8.42 3.62
N SER A 282 -23.80 7.69 2.78
CA SER A 282 -23.30 6.35 3.12
C SER A 282 -22.20 6.38 4.18
N ALA A 283 -21.30 7.38 4.09
CA ALA A 283 -20.28 7.61 5.11
C ALA A 283 -20.91 8.01 6.45
N LYS A 284 -21.92 8.89 6.41
CA LYS A 284 -22.66 9.29 7.60
C LYS A 284 -23.36 8.12 8.29
N GLU A 285 -24.04 7.26 7.54
CA GLU A 285 -24.72 6.07 8.08
C GLU A 285 -23.72 5.14 8.80
N LYS A 286 -22.56 4.90 8.19
CA LYS A 286 -21.51 4.06 8.80
C LYS A 286 -20.93 4.65 10.08
N LEU A 287 -20.70 5.97 10.12
CA LEU A 287 -20.28 6.63 11.36
C LEU A 287 -21.35 6.47 12.45
N GLU A 288 -22.63 6.64 12.11
CA GLU A 288 -23.73 6.47 13.04
C GLU A 288 -23.85 5.03 13.57
N ASP A 289 -23.58 4.04 12.73
CA ASP A 289 -23.55 2.64 13.14
C ASP A 289 -22.38 2.36 14.09
N LEU A 290 -21.21 2.93 13.79
CA LEU A 290 -20.04 2.85 14.67
C LEU A 290 -20.29 3.49 16.04
N MET A 291 -21.02 4.61 16.10
CA MET A 291 -21.38 5.30 17.35
C MET A 291 -22.36 4.50 18.22
N LYS A 292 -23.08 3.51 17.66
CA LYS A 292 -23.99 2.63 18.41
C LYS A 292 -23.34 1.31 18.81
N ASP A 293 -22.20 0.98 18.22
CA ASP A 293 -21.51 -0.29 18.43
C ASP A 293 -20.81 -0.30 19.80
N VAL A 294 -21.49 -0.90 20.79
CA VAL A 294 -21.01 -1.03 22.18
C VAL A 294 -19.70 -1.83 22.23
N ASP A 295 -19.57 -2.87 21.41
CA ASP A 295 -18.40 -3.74 21.42
C ASP A 295 -17.19 -3.01 20.82
N PHE A 296 -17.39 -2.30 19.72
CA PHE A 296 -16.37 -1.40 19.17
C PHE A 296 -15.90 -0.39 20.21
N ILE A 297 -16.83 0.37 20.81
CA ILE A 297 -16.48 1.44 21.76
C ILE A 297 -15.69 0.87 22.94
N ASN A 298 -16.14 -0.25 23.50
CA ASN A 298 -15.47 -0.87 24.64
C ASN A 298 -14.11 -1.48 24.27
N ASN A 299 -13.95 -2.06 23.08
CA ASN A 299 -12.68 -2.63 22.63
C ASN A 299 -11.66 -1.56 22.26
N PHE A 300 -12.09 -0.51 21.55
CA PHE A 300 -11.23 0.60 21.18
C PHE A 300 -10.76 1.38 22.42
N THR A 301 -11.67 1.58 23.39
CA THR A 301 -11.35 2.16 24.70
C THR A 301 -10.28 1.36 25.43
N ASP A 302 -10.36 0.02 25.43
CA ASP A 302 -9.36 -0.83 26.07
C ASP A 302 -7.99 -0.67 25.40
N ILE A 303 -7.93 -0.66 24.06
CA ILE A 303 -6.67 -0.48 23.32
C ILE A 303 -6.04 0.88 23.63
N ILE A 304 -6.80 1.97 23.56
CA ILE A 304 -6.26 3.31 23.84
C ILE A 304 -5.89 3.45 25.32
N SER A 305 -6.72 2.99 26.25
CA SER A 305 -6.50 3.23 27.68
C SER A 305 -5.39 2.35 28.26
N ARG A 306 -5.37 1.06 27.89
CA ARG A 306 -4.47 0.06 28.49
C ARG A 306 -3.25 -0.26 27.63
N GLY A 307 -3.31 0.02 26.33
CA GLY A 307 -2.21 -0.28 25.41
C GLY A 307 -0.91 0.44 25.75
N THR A 308 0.21 -0.24 25.50
CA THR A 308 1.57 0.26 25.68
C THR A 308 2.08 0.82 24.35
N TRP A 309 1.51 1.95 23.95
CA TRP A 309 1.91 2.62 22.72
C TRP A 309 3.37 3.05 22.80
N LYS A 310 4.16 2.72 21.76
CA LYS A 310 5.54 3.20 21.66
C LYS A 310 5.63 4.74 21.61
N VAL A 311 4.58 5.39 21.09
CA VAL A 311 4.47 6.85 21.00
C VAL A 311 3.31 7.33 21.87
N ASN A 312 3.61 7.68 23.14
CA ASN A 312 2.60 8.14 24.10
C ASN A 312 1.86 9.40 23.63
N ALA A 313 2.54 10.31 22.95
CA ALA A 313 1.91 11.56 22.49
C ALA A 313 0.87 11.32 21.36
N ALA A 314 1.06 10.29 20.54
CA ALA A 314 0.08 9.87 19.53
C ALA A 314 -1.12 9.13 20.15
N LYS A 315 -0.88 8.31 21.19
CA LYS A 315 -1.94 7.74 22.03
C LYS A 315 -2.79 8.85 22.66
N ALA A 316 -2.13 9.89 23.17
CA ALA A 316 -2.79 11.04 23.76
C ALA A 316 -3.62 11.81 22.72
N ALA A 317 -3.09 12.06 21.52
CA ALA A 317 -3.87 12.67 20.44
C ALA A 317 -5.12 11.85 20.08
N SER A 318 -4.97 10.53 19.96
CA SER A 318 -6.12 9.62 19.73
C SER A 318 -7.13 9.66 20.89
N LEU A 319 -6.66 9.81 22.13
CA LEU A 319 -7.51 9.87 23.32
C LEU A 319 -8.35 11.16 23.37
N ILE A 320 -7.84 12.29 22.88
CA ILE A 320 -8.63 13.52 22.71
C ILE A 320 -9.80 13.24 21.78
N GLU A 321 -9.52 12.80 20.56
CA GLU A 321 -10.54 12.59 19.54
C GLU A 321 -11.55 11.52 19.99
N TRP A 322 -11.06 10.47 20.65
CA TRP A 322 -11.90 9.42 21.22
C TRP A 322 -12.85 9.92 22.32
N SER A 323 -12.38 10.84 23.18
CA SER A 323 -13.23 11.42 24.23
C SER A 323 -14.39 12.24 23.63
N ILE A 324 -14.13 12.94 22.53
CA ILE A 324 -15.14 13.69 21.77
C ILE A 324 -16.12 12.71 21.10
N PHE A 325 -15.61 11.67 20.44
CA PHE A 325 -16.43 10.63 19.81
C PHE A 325 -17.42 10.00 20.79
N ILE A 326 -16.95 9.57 21.98
CA ILE A 326 -17.84 8.98 22.99
C ILE A 326 -18.86 10.00 23.49
N GLY A 327 -18.44 11.24 23.75
CA GLY A 327 -19.35 12.31 24.20
C GLY A 327 -20.50 12.55 23.22
N ASP A 328 -20.19 12.61 21.92
CA ASP A 328 -21.19 12.76 20.87
C ASP A 328 -22.07 11.51 20.72
N ALA A 329 -21.50 10.31 20.85
CA ALA A 329 -22.24 9.05 20.82
C ALA A 329 -23.26 8.98 21.96
N ILE A 330 -22.88 9.28 23.20
CA ILE A 330 -23.77 9.29 24.36
C ILE A 330 -24.86 10.36 24.20
N LYS A 331 -24.48 11.57 23.76
CA LYS A 331 -25.42 12.67 23.54
C LYS A 331 -26.48 12.32 22.49
N LYS A 332 -26.08 11.62 21.43
CA LYS A 332 -26.96 11.21 20.33
C LYS A 332 -27.80 9.97 20.68
N TYR A 333 -27.24 9.05 21.46
CA TYR A 333 -27.86 7.78 21.85
C TYR A 333 -27.88 7.65 23.37
N SER A 334 -28.82 8.33 24.04
CA SER A 334 -28.87 8.45 25.51
C SER A 334 -28.93 7.13 26.29
N GLY A 335 -29.45 6.05 25.69
CA GLY A 335 -29.46 4.71 26.30
C GLY A 335 -28.11 3.97 26.23
N LEU A 336 -27.15 4.45 25.43
CA LEU A 336 -25.87 3.80 25.19
C LEU A 336 -25.00 3.76 26.44
N GLU A 337 -25.00 4.85 27.20
CA GLU A 337 -24.08 5.05 28.33
C GLU A 337 -24.13 3.90 29.34
N GLY A 338 -25.30 3.31 29.60
CA GLY A 338 -25.46 2.18 30.52
C GLY A 338 -24.54 1.00 30.23
N SER A 339 -24.27 0.72 28.95
CA SER A 339 -23.50 -0.45 28.47
C SER A 339 -22.02 -0.16 28.23
N LEU A 340 -21.59 1.10 28.33
CA LEU A 340 -20.20 1.50 28.08
C LEU A 340 -19.33 1.38 29.33
N LYS A 341 -18.05 1.04 29.14
CA LYS A 341 -17.02 1.08 30.21
C LYS A 341 -16.68 2.51 30.63
N VAL A 342 -16.71 3.45 29.69
CA VAL A 342 -16.47 4.88 29.91
C VAL A 342 -17.80 5.61 29.93
N LYS A 343 -18.00 6.41 30.98
CA LYS A 343 -19.19 7.25 31.18
C LYS A 343 -18.86 8.73 30.95
N SER A 344 -19.88 9.57 30.80
CA SER A 344 -19.75 11.01 30.56
C SER A 344 -18.87 11.72 31.59
N GLU A 345 -18.93 11.29 32.85
CA GLU A 345 -18.10 11.84 33.95
C GLU A 345 -16.59 11.61 33.76
N HIS A 346 -16.19 10.58 33.01
CA HIS A 346 -14.78 10.24 32.78
C HIS A 346 -14.18 11.04 31.61
N LEU A 347 -15.00 11.63 30.73
CA LEU A 347 -14.54 12.24 29.47
C LEU A 347 -13.62 13.43 29.71
N THR A 348 -13.97 14.28 30.68
CA THR A 348 -13.14 15.45 31.07
C THR A 348 -11.77 15.00 31.56
N GLU A 349 -11.71 13.93 32.36
CA GLU A 349 -10.44 13.40 32.84
C GLU A 349 -9.61 12.78 31.71
N MET A 350 -10.23 12.02 30.80
CA MET A 350 -9.56 11.47 29.62
C MET A 350 -8.94 12.57 28.76
N PHE A 351 -9.69 13.65 28.50
CA PHE A 351 -9.20 14.80 27.77
C PHE A 351 -8.02 15.47 28.48
N HIS A 352 -8.13 15.77 29.78
CA HIS A 352 -7.02 16.36 30.54
C HIS A 352 -5.77 15.50 30.55
N ARG A 353 -5.91 14.18 30.76
CA ARG A 353 -4.79 13.23 30.71
C ARG A 353 -4.11 13.26 29.34
N ALA A 354 -4.87 13.38 28.26
CA ALA A 354 -4.30 13.49 26.92
C ALA A 354 -3.51 14.79 26.74
N VAL A 355 -4.03 15.93 27.22
CA VAL A 355 -3.32 17.22 27.18
C VAL A 355 -2.00 17.15 27.94
N THR A 356 -1.98 16.54 29.13
CA THR A 356 -0.75 16.37 29.92
C THR A 356 0.26 15.41 29.31
N ASN A 357 -0.15 14.59 28.34
CA ASN A 357 0.71 13.67 27.59
C ASN A 357 1.01 14.20 26.18
N ASP A 358 1.16 15.51 26.05
CA ASP A 358 1.68 16.21 24.85
C ASP A 358 0.87 16.02 23.56
N ALA A 359 -0.42 15.70 23.66
CA ALA A 359 -1.28 15.51 22.49
C ALA A 359 -1.24 16.70 21.50
N PHE A 360 -1.35 17.94 21.99
CA PHE A 360 -1.32 19.13 21.15
C PHE A 360 0.06 19.41 20.54
N GLN A 361 1.13 19.10 21.29
CA GLN A 361 2.50 19.26 20.80
C GLN A 361 2.76 18.26 19.66
N PHE A 362 2.28 17.01 19.81
CA PHE A 362 2.34 16.00 18.76
C PHE A 362 1.58 16.44 17.51
N ILE A 363 0.31 16.87 17.64
CA ILE A 363 -0.48 17.34 16.50
C ILE A 363 0.23 18.51 15.79
N THR A 364 0.70 19.50 16.55
CA THR A 364 1.25 20.74 15.98
C THR A 364 2.64 20.55 15.36
N HIS A 365 3.53 19.82 16.02
CA HIS A 365 4.93 19.73 15.61
C HIS A 365 5.25 18.48 14.80
N TYR A 366 4.42 17.44 14.86
CA TYR A 366 4.64 16.22 14.09
C TYR A 366 3.65 16.11 12.92
N LEU A 367 2.34 16.18 13.15
CA LEU A 367 1.36 15.97 12.08
C LEU A 367 1.26 17.15 11.11
N LEU A 368 1.14 18.38 11.63
CA LEU A 368 1.02 19.56 10.78
C LEU A 368 2.33 19.92 10.07
N SER A 369 3.48 19.63 10.68
CA SER A 369 4.78 19.81 10.02
C SER A 369 4.95 18.82 8.88
N PHE A 370 4.60 17.55 9.12
CA PHE A 370 4.59 16.52 8.09
C PHE A 370 3.70 16.91 6.90
N GLN A 371 2.50 17.42 7.14
CA GLN A 371 1.61 17.88 6.07
C GLN A 371 2.30 18.92 5.18
N LYS A 372 3.01 19.90 5.76
CA LYS A 372 3.70 20.93 4.98
C LYS A 372 4.78 20.33 4.07
N THR A 373 5.65 19.49 4.63
CA THR A 373 6.75 18.86 3.90
C THR A 373 6.24 17.87 2.84
N GLU A 374 5.21 17.10 3.15
CA GLU A 374 4.66 16.10 2.24
C GLU A 374 3.86 16.75 1.11
N THR A 375 3.07 17.80 1.40
CA THR A 375 2.35 18.55 0.35
C THR A 375 3.36 19.13 -0.66
N GLU A 376 4.48 19.68 -0.19
CA GLU A 376 5.57 20.16 -1.04
C GLU A 376 6.23 19.03 -1.86
N SER A 377 6.33 17.82 -1.32
CA SER A 377 6.95 16.64 -1.97
C SER A 377 6.05 15.99 -3.02
N ILE A 378 4.75 15.86 -2.73
CA ILE A 378 3.74 15.26 -3.61
C ILE A 378 3.54 16.09 -4.89
N TYR A 379 3.70 17.42 -4.84
CA TYR A 379 3.67 18.25 -6.07
C TYR A 379 4.90 18.04 -6.97
N ILE A 380 6.03 17.57 -6.42
CA ILE A 380 7.27 17.32 -7.17
C ILE A 380 7.27 15.90 -7.75
N GLU A 381 6.75 14.91 -7.01
CA GLU A 381 6.70 13.51 -7.45
C GLU A 381 5.54 13.18 -8.42
N ASN A 382 4.49 14.00 -8.49
CA ASN A 382 3.32 13.80 -9.35
C ASN A 382 3.44 14.33 -10.79
N LEU A 383 4.66 14.58 -11.28
CA LEU A 383 4.90 14.75 -12.73
C LEU A 383 5.61 13.51 -13.28
N PRO A 384 4.90 12.37 -13.50
CA PRO A 384 5.30 11.57 -14.64
C PRO A 384 5.12 12.49 -15.86
N ASN A 385 6.18 12.65 -16.64
CA ASN A 385 6.14 13.39 -17.90
C ASN A 385 5.17 12.64 -18.83
N VAL A 386 3.87 12.95 -18.74
CA VAL A 386 2.75 12.23 -19.38
C VAL A 386 2.91 12.21 -20.91
N GLU A 387 3.74 13.10 -21.46
CA GLU A 387 4.07 13.17 -22.88
C GLU A 387 4.83 11.93 -23.40
N ASN A 388 5.45 11.11 -22.54
CA ASN A 388 6.29 9.98 -23.00
C ASN A 388 5.68 8.57 -22.80
N ILE A 389 4.41 8.45 -22.38
CA ILE A 389 3.81 7.15 -22.02
C ILE A 389 2.79 6.65 -23.06
N TRP A 390 2.31 7.50 -23.96
CA TRP A 390 1.32 7.11 -24.98
C TRP A 390 1.98 6.82 -26.33
N HIS A 391 2.51 5.61 -26.52
CA HIS A 391 2.75 5.11 -27.88
C HIS A 391 1.64 4.15 -28.28
N LYS A 392 0.83 4.58 -29.26
CA LYS A 392 0.09 3.66 -30.13
C LYS A 392 1.13 2.75 -30.79
N THR A 393 1.11 1.46 -30.47
CA THR A 393 1.70 0.47 -31.37
C THR A 393 0.89 0.50 -32.68
N ASN A 394 1.54 0.30 -33.83
CA ASN A 394 0.89 0.38 -35.16
C ASN A 394 -0.26 -0.63 -35.38
N ASN A 395 -0.61 -1.42 -34.36
CA ASN A 395 -1.70 -2.41 -34.40
C ASN A 395 -2.82 -2.14 -33.37
N GLY A 396 -2.83 -1.01 -32.67
CA GLY A 396 -3.95 -0.65 -31.78
C GLY A 396 -4.08 -1.49 -30.50
N GLU A 397 -3.12 -2.34 -30.19
CA GLU A 397 -3.05 -3.02 -28.89
C GLU A 397 -2.31 -2.16 -27.88
N VAL A 398 -3.02 -1.73 -26.85
CA VAL A 398 -2.45 -1.17 -25.62
C VAL A 398 -2.16 -2.35 -24.71
N SER A 399 -0.91 -2.80 -24.71
CA SER A 399 -0.41 -3.83 -23.80
C SER A 399 0.04 -3.17 -22.50
N PHE A 400 -0.70 -3.36 -21.42
CA PHE A 400 -0.08 -3.52 -20.09
C PHE A 400 0.16 -5.02 -19.91
N CYS A 401 1.31 -5.37 -19.32
CA CYS A 401 1.85 -6.74 -19.33
C CYS A 401 0.83 -7.84 -19.04
#